data_AF-M5RTA4-F1
#
_entry.id   AF-M5RTA4-F1
#
_cell.length_a   1.000
_cell.length_b   1.000
_cell.length_c   1.000
_cell.angle_alpha   90.00
_cell.angle_beta   90.00
_cell.angle_gamma   90.00
#
_symmetry.space_group_name_H-M   'P 1'
#
loop_
_entity.id
_entity.type
_entity.pdbx_description
1 polymer ?
#
loop_
_entity_poly.entity_id
_entity_poly.type
_entity_poly.pdbx_seq_one_letter_code
_entity_poly.pdbx_strand_id
1 'polypeptide(L)'
;MMFRQGYIQEGKPALVESRKLDDVFNRKPPLLPEESGFDPNRDTQSRSASADAARQGTITPLAYLAGPVEVAFDRGETRLADISSLIDPEKRSVRSITGELNWNYGDGYCTLNAAKSQGATGNLAAAETLKLDTLTLRCDNDYATVLAVSMDGADLAESKQVLLQVGTVARPHGWKTEPANAGKSQRIVNLGSSPWNIENISAEIALANFRLSQATSLDANGIATGELAVQKSADGLSLKLPPNTMYILLR
;
A
#
# COMPACT_ATOMS: atom_id res chain seq x y z
N MET A 1 -1.31 -14.54 0.65
CA MET A 1 -0.34 -15.35 -0.12
C MET A 1 1.00 -14.64 -0.24
N MET A 2 1.04 -13.39 -0.71
CA MET A 2 2.27 -12.60 -0.93
C MET A 2 3.27 -12.63 0.25
N PHE A 3 2.83 -12.28 1.47
CA PHE A 3 3.69 -12.27 2.66
C PHE A 3 4.21 -13.66 3.02
N ARG A 4 3.30 -14.66 3.10
CA ARG A 4 3.66 -16.03 3.52
C ARG A 4 4.60 -16.74 2.54
N GLN A 5 4.54 -16.39 1.26
CA GLN A 5 5.35 -17.00 0.21
C GLN A 5 6.59 -16.17 -0.17
N GLY A 6 6.82 -15.03 0.48
CA GLY A 6 7.97 -14.16 0.18
C GLY A 6 7.95 -13.58 -1.24
N TYR A 7 6.78 -13.23 -1.77
CA TYR A 7 6.67 -12.66 -3.13
C TYR A 7 7.06 -11.18 -3.21
N ILE A 8 7.24 -10.55 -2.05
CA ILE A 8 7.78 -9.20 -1.91
C ILE A 8 9.09 -9.36 -1.15
N GLN A 9 10.16 -8.79 -1.69
CA GLN A 9 11.49 -8.88 -1.12
C GLN A 9 11.59 -8.06 0.16
N GLU A 10 12.26 -8.61 1.16
CA GLU A 10 12.66 -7.85 2.33
C GLU A 10 13.85 -6.94 1.97
N GLY A 11 13.70 -5.64 2.23
CA GLY A 11 14.73 -4.65 1.96
C GLY A 11 15.83 -4.65 3.02
N LYS A 12 17.01 -4.15 2.66
CA LYS A 12 18.04 -3.81 3.66
C LYS A 12 17.55 -2.61 4.50
N PRO A 13 17.89 -2.53 5.80
CA PRO A 13 17.46 -1.43 6.65
C PRO A 13 17.89 -0.06 6.10
N ALA A 14 16.96 0.89 6.11
CA ALA A 14 17.23 2.30 5.87
C ALA A 14 17.94 2.95 7.06
N LEU A 15 17.63 2.48 8.28
CA LEU A 15 18.25 2.90 9.53
C LEU A 15 18.38 1.70 10.47
N VAL A 16 19.56 1.52 11.06
CA VAL A 16 19.76 0.69 12.25
C VAL A 16 20.23 1.62 13.36
N GLU A 17 19.35 1.97 14.28
CA GLU A 17 19.68 2.79 15.44
C GLU A 17 20.23 1.90 16.56
N SER A 18 21.48 2.11 16.97
CA SER A 18 22.01 1.47 18.17
C SER A 18 21.66 2.28 19.41
N ARG A 19 20.96 1.65 20.35
CA ARG A 19 20.50 2.30 21.59
C ARG A 19 21.09 1.60 22.81
N LYS A 20 21.92 2.35 23.55
CA LYS A 20 22.48 1.86 24.82
C LYS A 20 21.37 1.73 25.85
N LEU A 21 21.48 0.72 26.71
CA LEU A 21 20.52 0.46 27.77
C LEU A 21 20.33 1.68 28.70
N ASP A 22 21.41 2.41 29.01
CA ASP A 22 21.34 3.66 29.77
C ASP A 22 20.52 4.75 29.06
N ASP A 23 20.62 4.86 27.74
CA ASP A 23 19.86 5.84 26.97
C ASP A 23 18.36 5.49 26.98
N VAL A 24 18.03 4.20 26.96
CA VAL A 24 16.65 3.70 27.10
C VAL A 24 16.13 3.95 28.51
N PHE A 25 16.89 3.61 29.56
CA PHE A 25 16.50 3.83 30.96
C PHE A 25 16.27 5.31 31.29
N ASN A 26 17.11 6.18 30.72
CA ASN A 26 16.97 7.63 30.88
C ASN A 26 15.96 8.26 29.90
N ARG A 27 15.20 7.44 29.16
CA ARG A 27 14.14 7.88 28.23
C ARG A 27 14.61 8.89 27.19
N LYS A 28 15.86 8.75 26.71
CA LYS A 28 16.30 9.57 25.59
C LYS A 28 15.39 9.27 24.38
N PRO A 29 15.03 10.27 23.57
CA PRO A 29 14.23 10.03 22.38
C PRO A 29 15.04 9.19 21.36
N PRO A 30 14.37 8.32 20.57
CA PRO A 30 15.01 7.67 19.43
C PRO A 30 15.37 8.70 18.35
N LEU A 31 16.25 8.34 17.41
CA LEU A 31 16.65 9.21 16.31
C LEU A 31 15.52 9.48 15.31
N LEU A 32 14.66 8.49 15.12
CA LEU A 32 13.48 8.59 14.26
C LEU A 32 12.22 8.20 15.04
N PRO A 33 11.65 9.12 15.84
CA PRO A 33 10.45 8.82 16.61
C PRO A 33 9.28 8.59 15.65
N GLU A 34 8.51 7.53 15.92
CA GLU A 34 7.15 7.43 15.41
C GLU A 34 6.34 8.63 15.93
N GLU A 35 5.34 9.11 15.18
CA GLU A 35 4.47 10.16 15.71
C GLU A 35 3.89 9.70 17.05
N SER A 36 3.86 10.61 18.03
CA SER A 36 3.19 10.34 19.30
C SER A 36 1.71 10.08 19.00
N GLY A 37 1.30 8.81 19.10
CA GLY A 37 -0.11 8.42 18.99
C GLY A 37 -0.96 9.28 19.91
N PHE A 38 -2.14 9.68 19.43
CA PHE A 38 -3.05 10.50 20.23
C PHE A 38 -3.59 9.69 21.41
N ASP A 39 -3.20 10.05 22.63
CA ASP A 39 -3.76 9.51 23.87
C ASP A 39 -4.42 10.65 24.67
N PRO A 40 -5.77 10.73 24.70
CA PRO A 40 -6.47 11.81 25.37
C PRO A 40 -6.22 11.87 26.88
N ASN A 41 -5.69 10.81 27.49
CA ASN A 41 -5.33 10.77 28.91
C ASN A 41 -3.87 11.19 29.18
N ARG A 42 -3.04 11.32 28.15
CA ARG A 42 -1.61 11.68 28.26
C ARG A 42 -1.24 12.95 27.52
N ASP A 43 -1.97 13.30 26.47
CA ASP A 43 -1.70 14.43 25.58
C ASP A 43 -2.31 15.74 26.12
N THR A 44 -1.98 16.08 27.37
CA THR A 44 -2.37 17.37 28.00
C THR A 44 -1.33 18.48 27.77
N GLN A 45 -0.18 18.16 27.17
CA GLN A 45 0.91 19.09 26.86
C GLN A 45 1.35 18.97 25.40
N SER A 46 1.96 20.04 24.89
CA SER A 46 2.54 20.07 23.55
C SER A 46 3.52 18.93 23.39
N ARG A 47 3.27 18.09 22.37
CA ARG A 47 4.08 16.92 22.03
C ARG A 47 5.52 17.37 21.86
N SER A 48 6.45 16.70 22.51
CA SER A 48 7.89 16.90 22.29
C SER A 48 8.14 16.76 20.80
N ALA A 49 8.35 17.90 20.14
CA ALA A 49 8.65 17.94 18.73
C ALA A 49 9.87 17.04 18.48
N SER A 50 9.81 16.24 17.41
CA SER A 50 10.94 15.70 16.63
C SER A 50 12.31 15.52 17.32
N ALA A 51 12.88 14.32 17.20
CA ALA A 51 14.28 14.08 17.52
C ALA A 51 15.19 15.09 16.81
N ASP A 52 16.24 15.57 17.49
CA ASP A 52 17.12 16.62 16.96
C ASP A 52 17.79 16.21 15.64
N ALA A 53 18.06 14.93 15.42
CA ALA A 53 18.56 14.40 14.15
C ALA A 53 17.57 14.57 12.99
N ALA A 54 16.27 14.42 13.25
CA ALA A 54 15.22 14.71 12.27
C ALA A 54 15.06 16.22 12.05
N ARG A 55 15.23 17.05 13.09
CA ARG A 55 15.18 18.51 12.98
C ARG A 55 16.34 19.11 12.21
N GLN A 56 17.53 18.52 12.34
CA GLN A 56 18.74 18.94 11.63
C GLN A 56 18.77 18.42 10.19
N GLY A 57 17.77 17.65 9.75
CA GLY A 57 17.68 17.11 8.40
C GLY A 57 18.62 15.92 8.13
N THR A 58 19.29 15.40 9.16
CA THR A 58 20.21 14.26 9.05
C THR A 58 19.47 12.95 8.78
N ILE A 59 18.24 12.82 9.28
CA ILE A 59 17.38 11.64 9.09
C ILE A 59 15.96 12.11 8.77
N THR A 60 15.31 11.50 7.78
CA THR A 60 13.96 11.85 7.35
C THR A 60 12.93 10.79 7.76
N PRO A 61 11.72 11.16 8.21
CA PRO A 61 10.62 10.19 8.43
C PRO A 61 10.28 9.36 7.19
N LEU A 62 10.62 9.84 5.99
CA LEU A 62 10.46 9.10 4.74
C LEU A 62 11.31 7.81 4.69
N ALA A 63 12.28 7.65 5.60
CA ALA A 63 13.04 6.40 5.73
C ALA A 63 12.13 5.18 5.98
N TYR A 64 11.03 5.35 6.73
CA TYR A 64 10.03 4.29 6.96
C TYR A 64 9.35 3.79 5.68
N LEU A 65 9.33 4.61 4.62
CA LEU A 65 8.77 4.26 3.31
C LEU A 65 9.83 3.64 2.39
N ALA A 66 11.11 3.96 2.61
CA ALA A 66 12.22 3.46 1.82
C ALA A 66 12.66 2.04 2.24
N GLY A 67 12.67 1.73 3.53
CA GLY A 67 13.05 0.39 4.02
C GLY A 67 12.88 0.23 5.52
N PRO A 68 13.27 -0.94 6.08
CA PRO A 68 13.17 -1.19 7.51
C PRO A 68 13.92 -0.14 8.34
N VAL A 69 13.30 0.26 9.45
CA VAL A 69 13.94 1.08 10.49
C VAL A 69 14.03 0.21 11.73
N GLU A 70 15.25 -0.15 12.09
CA GLU A 70 15.53 -1.11 13.15
C GLU A 70 16.16 -0.42 14.37
N VAL A 71 15.90 -0.99 15.54
CA VAL A 71 16.56 -0.60 16.78
C VAL A 71 17.32 -1.79 17.33
N ALA A 72 18.62 -1.62 17.54
CA ALA A 72 19.50 -2.60 18.17
C ALA A 72 19.83 -2.15 19.60
N PHE A 73 19.58 -3.02 20.59
CA PHE A 73 19.80 -2.72 22.02
C PHE A 73 21.17 -3.16 22.55
N ASP A 74 22.15 -3.35 21.64
CA ASP A 74 23.50 -3.79 21.95
C ASP A 74 24.53 -2.65 21.83
N ARG A 75 25.81 -2.95 22.09
CA ARG A 75 26.90 -2.01 21.88
C ARG A 75 27.30 -2.05 20.40
N GLY A 76 26.66 -1.21 19.60
CA GLY A 76 26.93 -1.05 18.18
C GLY A 76 27.00 0.41 17.74
N GLU A 77 27.25 0.61 16.45
CA GLU A 77 27.16 1.92 15.81
C GLU A 77 25.80 2.04 15.10
N THR A 78 25.21 3.24 15.20
CA THR A 78 24.07 3.61 14.37
C THR A 78 24.48 3.67 12.91
N ARG A 79 23.73 3.01 12.04
CA ARG A 79 23.96 2.95 10.60
C ARG A 79 22.78 3.55 9.85
N LEU A 80 23.07 4.50 8.96
CA LEU A 80 22.09 5.11 8.06
C LEU A 80 22.45 4.73 6.62
N ALA A 81 21.49 4.18 5.88
CA ALA A 81 21.66 3.96 4.45
C ALA A 81 21.52 5.28 3.69
N ASP A 82 22.25 5.43 2.58
CA ASP A 82 21.97 6.53 1.65
C ASP A 82 20.68 6.22 0.87
N ILE A 83 19.61 6.93 1.24
CA ILE A 83 18.29 6.82 0.63
C ILE A 83 17.93 8.06 -0.20
N SER A 84 18.88 8.98 -0.40
CA SER A 84 18.61 10.26 -1.08
C SER A 84 18.07 10.06 -2.50
N SER A 85 18.60 9.07 -3.23
CA SER A 85 18.15 8.72 -4.58
C SER A 85 16.77 8.05 -4.64
N LEU A 86 16.24 7.63 -3.49
CA LEU A 86 14.93 6.97 -3.39
C LEU A 86 13.80 7.95 -3.09
N ILE A 87 14.14 9.19 -2.74
CA ILE A 87 13.19 10.24 -2.39
C ILE A 87 13.19 11.26 -3.52
N ASP A 88 12.02 11.51 -4.10
CA ASP A 88 11.81 12.56 -5.09
C ASP A 88 10.86 13.61 -4.47
N PRO A 89 11.40 14.73 -3.94
CA PRO A 89 10.59 15.75 -3.28
C PRO A 89 9.65 16.49 -4.24
N GLU A 90 10.09 16.69 -5.49
CA GLU A 90 9.33 17.38 -6.53
C GLU A 90 8.09 16.57 -6.93
N LYS A 91 8.28 15.26 -7.16
CA LYS A 91 7.17 14.34 -7.44
C LYS A 91 6.43 13.90 -6.18
N ARG A 92 6.89 14.32 -5.00
CA ARG A 92 6.35 13.91 -3.70
C ARG A 92 6.22 12.39 -3.60
N SER A 93 7.33 11.71 -3.87
CA SER A 93 7.35 10.25 -3.91
C SER A 93 8.56 9.62 -3.21
N VAL A 94 8.38 8.38 -2.75
CA VAL A 94 9.45 7.55 -2.16
C VAL A 94 9.40 6.16 -2.79
N ARG A 95 10.54 5.67 -3.27
CA ARG A 95 10.72 4.30 -3.74
C ARG A 95 11.33 3.44 -2.63
N SER A 96 10.91 2.18 -2.50
CA SER A 96 11.59 1.26 -1.58
C SER A 96 13.01 0.91 -2.05
N ILE A 97 13.87 0.51 -1.13
CA ILE A 97 15.24 0.02 -1.40
C ILE A 97 15.21 -1.22 -2.33
N THR A 98 14.15 -2.02 -2.29
CA THR A 98 13.95 -3.15 -3.21
C THR A 98 13.50 -2.71 -4.60
N GLY A 99 12.98 -1.49 -4.74
CA GLY A 99 12.37 -0.99 -5.97
C GLY A 99 10.97 -1.54 -6.25
N GLU A 100 10.45 -2.43 -5.40
CA GLU A 100 9.14 -3.07 -5.58
C GLU A 100 7.97 -2.21 -5.07
N LEU A 101 8.21 -1.19 -4.26
CA LEU A 101 7.17 -0.26 -3.80
C LEU A 101 7.49 1.17 -4.25
N ASN A 102 6.47 1.91 -4.65
CA ASN A 102 6.55 3.35 -4.87
C ASN A 102 5.36 4.07 -4.25
N TRP A 103 5.65 4.94 -3.29
CA TRP A 103 4.71 5.75 -2.52
C TRP A 103 4.61 7.13 -3.15
N ASN A 104 3.50 7.45 -3.82
CA ASN A 104 3.21 8.81 -4.27
C ASN A 104 2.30 9.48 -3.23
N TYR A 105 2.93 10.15 -2.26
CA TYR A 105 2.21 10.87 -1.21
C TYR A 105 1.73 12.27 -1.66
N GLY A 106 2.09 12.68 -2.88
CA GLY A 106 1.50 13.83 -3.55
C GLY A 106 0.04 13.58 -3.90
N ASP A 107 -0.19 12.49 -4.63
CA ASP A 107 -1.50 12.11 -5.17
C ASP A 107 -2.27 11.14 -4.25
N GLY A 108 -1.57 10.50 -3.32
CA GLY A 108 -2.16 9.67 -2.27
C GLY A 108 -2.33 8.19 -2.63
N TYR A 109 -1.43 7.64 -3.43
CA TYR A 109 -1.44 6.21 -3.79
C TYR A 109 -0.06 5.55 -3.64
N CYS A 110 -0.06 4.23 -3.54
CA CYS A 110 1.12 3.38 -3.50
C CYS A 110 0.99 2.28 -4.55
N THR A 111 2.09 1.94 -5.22
CA THR A 111 2.16 0.84 -6.19
C THR A 111 3.10 -0.24 -5.69
N LEU A 112 2.75 -1.50 -6.03
CA LEU A 112 3.55 -2.69 -5.84
C LEU A 112 3.94 -3.23 -7.22
N ASN A 113 5.23 -3.37 -7.49
CA ASN A 113 5.79 -3.90 -8.74
C ASN A 113 6.79 -5.02 -8.48
N ALA A 114 6.35 -6.13 -7.86
CA ALA A 114 7.18 -7.32 -7.68
C ALA A 114 6.90 -8.35 -8.78
N ALA A 115 7.86 -9.23 -9.05
CA ALA A 115 7.76 -10.20 -10.15
C ALA A 115 6.51 -11.10 -10.05
N LYS A 116 6.10 -11.48 -8.83
CA LYS A 116 5.00 -12.43 -8.56
C LYS A 116 3.72 -11.77 -8.03
N SER A 117 3.76 -10.46 -7.80
CA SER A 117 2.61 -9.70 -7.32
C SER A 117 2.73 -8.24 -7.69
N GLN A 118 1.67 -7.68 -8.27
CA GLN A 118 1.61 -6.30 -8.73
C GLN A 118 0.27 -5.68 -8.36
N GLY A 119 0.23 -4.37 -8.16
CA GLY A 119 -1.00 -3.70 -7.83
C GLY A 119 -0.82 -2.28 -7.36
N ALA A 120 -1.92 -1.69 -6.92
CA ALA A 120 -1.93 -0.35 -6.36
C ALA A 120 -3.00 -0.21 -5.27
N THR A 121 -2.77 0.74 -4.36
CA THR A 121 -3.72 1.09 -3.31
C THR A 121 -3.72 2.59 -3.03
N GLY A 122 -4.87 3.13 -2.63
CA GLY A 122 -5.04 4.55 -2.29
C GLY A 122 -5.91 5.27 -3.32
N ASN A 123 -5.62 6.56 -3.56
CA ASN A 123 -6.36 7.40 -4.49
C ASN A 123 -6.01 7.09 -5.95
N LEU A 124 -6.63 6.04 -6.48
CA LEU A 124 -6.31 5.54 -7.81
C LEU A 124 -6.91 6.42 -8.92
N ALA A 125 -7.99 7.16 -8.66
CA ALA A 125 -8.54 8.16 -9.58
C ALA A 125 -7.56 9.31 -9.88
N ALA A 126 -6.61 9.59 -9.00
CA ALA A 126 -5.57 10.58 -9.26
C ALA A 126 -4.54 10.13 -10.31
N ALA A 127 -4.50 8.83 -10.64
CA ALA A 127 -3.66 8.29 -11.69
C ALA A 127 -4.51 7.97 -12.92
N GLU A 128 -4.23 8.63 -14.05
CA GLU A 128 -4.93 8.35 -15.32
C GLU A 128 -4.75 6.88 -15.75
N THR A 129 -3.53 6.37 -15.66
CA THR A 129 -3.21 4.96 -15.90
C THR A 129 -1.96 4.57 -15.11
N LEU A 130 -2.07 3.52 -14.32
CA LEU A 130 -0.96 2.92 -13.58
C LEU A 130 -0.39 1.76 -14.40
N LYS A 131 0.83 1.95 -14.92
CA LYS A 131 1.55 0.93 -15.66
C LYS A 131 2.67 0.33 -14.80
N LEU A 132 2.53 -0.95 -14.51
CA LEU A 132 3.52 -1.79 -13.84
C LEU A 132 4.13 -2.74 -14.88
N ASP A 133 5.01 -3.66 -14.46
CA ASP A 133 5.72 -4.50 -15.42
C ASP A 133 4.79 -5.46 -16.18
N THR A 134 3.74 -5.95 -15.52
CA THR A 134 2.76 -6.89 -16.09
C THR A 134 1.34 -6.34 -16.02
N LEU A 135 0.99 -5.65 -14.95
CA LEU A 135 -0.34 -5.09 -14.73
C LEU A 135 -0.41 -3.64 -15.22
N THR A 136 -1.40 -3.35 -16.06
CA THR A 136 -1.87 -1.98 -16.31
C THR A 136 -3.25 -1.82 -15.67
N LEU A 137 -3.45 -0.73 -14.94
CA LEU A 137 -4.67 -0.44 -14.19
C LEU A 137 -5.17 0.97 -14.50
N ARG A 138 -6.45 1.09 -14.84
CA ARG A 138 -7.20 2.34 -14.87
C ARG A 138 -8.35 2.23 -13.87
N CYS A 139 -8.50 3.22 -12.99
CA CYS A 139 -9.48 3.18 -11.91
C CYS A 139 -10.03 4.57 -11.66
N ASP A 140 -11.35 4.70 -11.56
CA ASP A 140 -12.02 5.99 -11.32
C ASP A 140 -12.38 6.20 -9.83
N ASN A 141 -11.99 5.30 -8.93
CA ASN A 141 -12.28 5.40 -7.50
C ASN A 141 -11.24 6.26 -6.74
N ASP A 142 -11.74 7.16 -5.88
CA ASP A 142 -10.94 7.94 -4.92
C ASP A 142 -10.21 7.07 -3.90
N TYR A 143 -10.71 5.86 -3.63
CA TYR A 143 -9.99 4.86 -2.87
C TYR A 143 -10.29 3.47 -3.41
N ALA A 144 -9.25 2.77 -3.85
CA ALA A 144 -9.32 1.36 -4.17
C ALA A 144 -7.97 0.69 -3.90
N THR A 145 -8.02 -0.63 -3.73
CA THR A 145 -6.88 -1.53 -3.74
C THR A 145 -7.14 -2.56 -4.82
N VAL A 146 -6.22 -2.71 -5.78
CA VAL A 146 -6.26 -3.76 -6.80
C VAL A 146 -4.92 -4.48 -6.78
N LEU A 147 -4.94 -5.79 -6.54
CA LEU A 147 -3.75 -6.62 -6.41
C LEU A 147 -3.88 -7.88 -7.26
N ALA A 148 -2.94 -8.09 -8.17
CA ALA A 148 -2.76 -9.33 -8.91
C ALA A 148 -1.64 -10.15 -8.24
N VAL A 149 -1.92 -11.42 -7.94
CA VAL A 149 -0.97 -12.30 -7.24
C VAL A 149 -0.92 -13.66 -7.93
N SER A 150 0.29 -14.11 -8.28
CA SER A 150 0.52 -15.45 -8.80
C SER A 150 0.12 -16.52 -7.78
N MET A 151 -0.67 -17.51 -8.19
CA MET A 151 -1.09 -18.62 -7.34
C MET A 151 -0.25 -19.89 -7.52
N ASP A 152 0.57 -19.94 -8.58
CA ASP A 152 1.44 -21.08 -8.90
C ASP A 152 2.93 -20.80 -8.63
N GLY A 153 3.25 -19.59 -8.14
CA GLY A 153 4.61 -19.21 -7.74
C GLY A 153 5.52 -18.80 -8.90
N ALA A 154 5.02 -18.80 -10.13
CA ALA A 154 5.69 -18.19 -11.28
C ALA A 154 5.56 -16.66 -11.26
N ASP A 155 6.41 -15.99 -12.01
CA ASP A 155 6.28 -14.54 -12.25
C ASP A 155 4.94 -14.25 -12.93
N LEU A 156 4.35 -13.08 -12.65
CA LEU A 156 3.01 -12.73 -13.11
C LEU A 156 2.87 -12.78 -14.64
N ALA A 157 3.94 -12.54 -15.38
CA ALA A 157 3.94 -12.63 -16.85
C ALA A 157 3.81 -14.08 -17.38
N GLU A 158 4.21 -15.08 -16.59
CA GLU A 158 4.21 -16.51 -16.97
C GLU A 158 3.28 -17.38 -16.13
N SER A 159 2.67 -16.82 -15.09
CA SER A 159 1.75 -17.55 -14.21
C SER A 159 0.51 -18.04 -14.98
N LYS A 160 0.12 -19.29 -14.73
CA LYS A 160 -1.07 -19.92 -15.29
C LYS A 160 -2.28 -19.75 -14.38
N GLN A 161 -2.09 -19.15 -13.22
CA GLN A 161 -3.16 -18.95 -12.27
C GLN A 161 -2.89 -17.68 -11.45
N VAL A 162 -3.67 -16.64 -11.67
CA VAL A 162 -3.53 -15.35 -10.97
C VAL A 162 -4.80 -15.04 -10.20
N LEU A 163 -4.65 -14.67 -8.93
CA LEU A 163 -5.74 -14.12 -8.12
C LEU A 163 -5.70 -12.59 -8.22
N LEU A 164 -6.76 -12.00 -8.74
CA LEU A 164 -7.01 -10.57 -8.61
C LEU A 164 -7.86 -10.33 -7.36
N GLN A 165 -7.42 -9.43 -6.50
CA GLN A 165 -8.11 -9.00 -5.30
C GLN A 165 -8.44 -7.51 -5.40
N VAL A 166 -9.68 -7.16 -5.10
CA VAL A 166 -10.20 -5.79 -5.18
C VAL A 166 -10.82 -5.42 -3.84
N GLY A 167 -10.41 -4.27 -3.31
CA GLY A 167 -10.99 -3.67 -2.12
C GLY A 167 -11.29 -2.21 -2.36
N THR A 168 -12.43 -1.73 -1.86
CA THR A 168 -12.85 -0.33 -1.93
C THR A 168 -13.27 0.13 -0.53
N VAL A 169 -13.85 1.32 -0.42
CA VAL A 169 -14.34 1.83 0.85
C VAL A 169 -15.43 0.93 1.41
N ALA A 170 -15.22 0.43 2.64
CA ALA A 170 -16.23 -0.29 3.41
C ALA A 170 -16.73 0.61 4.55
N ARG A 171 -18.05 0.80 4.64
CA ARG A 171 -18.69 1.61 5.69
C ARG A 171 -19.98 0.94 6.20
N PRO A 172 -20.30 1.04 7.51
CA PRO A 172 -21.58 0.57 8.03
C PRO A 172 -22.77 1.25 7.35
N HIS A 173 -23.91 0.58 7.29
CA HIS A 173 -25.15 1.16 6.81
C HIS A 173 -25.54 2.37 7.66
N GLY A 174 -25.84 3.50 7.00
CA GLY A 174 -26.15 4.76 7.66
C GLY A 174 -24.93 5.58 8.13
N TRP A 175 -23.69 5.14 7.84
CA TRP A 175 -22.50 5.95 8.10
C TRP A 175 -22.62 7.34 7.46
N LYS A 176 -22.31 8.38 8.24
CA LYS A 176 -22.38 9.76 7.76
C LYS A 176 -21.28 10.63 8.34
N THR A 177 -20.69 11.43 7.46
CA THR A 177 -19.77 12.50 7.82
C THR A 177 -20.25 13.84 7.29
N GLU A 178 -19.66 14.90 7.82
CA GLU A 178 -19.78 16.25 7.28
C GLU A 178 -18.42 16.97 7.33
N PRO A 179 -18.21 18.03 6.54
CA PRO A 179 -16.98 18.82 6.60
C PRO A 179 -16.70 19.36 8.01
N ALA A 180 -15.44 19.28 8.44
CA ALA A 180 -14.94 19.90 9.66
C ALA A 180 -14.02 21.10 9.34
N ASN A 181 -13.82 22.00 10.30
CA ASN A 181 -13.22 23.34 10.11
C ASN A 181 -11.73 23.38 9.72
N ALA A 182 -11.09 22.25 9.37
CA ALA A 182 -9.66 22.20 9.04
C ALA A 182 -9.40 21.36 7.78
N GLY A 183 -9.17 22.02 6.63
CA GLY A 183 -8.74 21.35 5.40
C GLY A 183 -9.75 20.32 4.87
N LYS A 184 -9.27 19.12 4.51
CA LYS A 184 -10.09 17.99 4.03
C LYS A 184 -10.71 17.15 5.17
N SER A 185 -10.69 17.65 6.40
CA SER A 185 -11.17 16.90 7.57
C SER A 185 -12.68 16.67 7.51
N GLN A 186 -13.11 15.51 8.01
CA GLN A 186 -14.51 15.12 8.11
C GLN A 186 -14.86 14.83 9.57
N ARG A 187 -15.98 15.34 10.06
CA ARG A 187 -16.57 14.96 11.34
C ARG A 187 -17.53 13.80 11.14
N ILE A 188 -17.36 12.74 11.90
CA ILE A 188 -18.31 11.63 11.95
C ILE A 188 -19.55 12.11 12.71
N VAL A 189 -20.71 12.06 12.07
CA VAL A 189 -22.01 12.44 12.67
C VAL A 189 -22.94 11.24 12.84
N ASN A 190 -22.63 10.11 12.18
CA ASN A 190 -23.28 8.83 12.43
C ASN A 190 -22.31 7.68 12.13
N LEU A 191 -22.14 6.78 13.09
CA LEU A 191 -21.33 5.57 12.95
C LEU A 191 -22.02 4.47 12.11
N GLY A 192 -23.34 4.57 11.94
CA GLY A 192 -24.13 3.55 11.28
C GLY A 192 -24.24 2.24 12.08
N SER A 193 -24.72 1.19 11.42
CA SER A 193 -24.86 -0.15 11.98
C SER A 193 -24.72 -1.22 10.89
N SER A 194 -24.74 -2.49 11.27
CA SER A 194 -24.81 -3.59 10.32
C SER A 194 -26.02 -3.46 9.37
N PRO A 195 -25.89 -3.86 8.09
CA PRO A 195 -24.73 -4.49 7.46
C PRO A 195 -23.64 -3.48 7.01
N TRP A 196 -22.47 -4.00 6.62
CA TRP A 196 -21.44 -3.21 5.95
C TRP A 196 -21.77 -3.06 4.47
N ASN A 197 -21.61 -1.85 3.93
CA ASN A 197 -21.67 -1.56 2.51
C ASN A 197 -20.24 -1.42 1.97
N ILE A 198 -20.03 -1.97 0.78
CA ILE A 198 -18.77 -1.88 0.05
C ILE A 198 -19.05 -1.03 -1.20
N GLU A 199 -18.24 -0.01 -1.42
CA GLU A 199 -18.36 0.85 -2.58
C GLU A 199 -18.09 0.06 -3.87
N ASN A 200 -18.82 0.36 -4.94
CA ASN A 200 -18.57 -0.29 -6.22
C ASN A 200 -17.22 0.12 -6.80
N ILE A 201 -16.53 -0.82 -7.44
CA ILE A 201 -15.32 -0.53 -8.21
C ILE A 201 -15.68 -0.06 -9.62
N SER A 202 -14.99 0.97 -10.13
CA SER A 202 -14.96 1.36 -11.54
C SER A 202 -13.51 1.26 -12.01
N ALA A 203 -13.14 0.08 -12.52
CA ALA A 203 -11.78 -0.16 -12.96
C ALA A 203 -11.70 -1.11 -14.14
N GLU A 204 -10.59 -1.01 -14.86
CA GLU A 204 -10.18 -1.86 -15.97
C GLU A 204 -8.73 -2.27 -15.77
N ILE A 205 -8.44 -3.54 -16.02
CA ILE A 205 -7.08 -4.05 -15.99
C ILE A 205 -6.68 -4.66 -17.33
N ALA A 206 -5.39 -4.59 -17.61
CA ALA A 206 -4.73 -5.42 -18.60
C ALA A 206 -3.53 -6.11 -17.96
N LEU A 207 -3.36 -7.40 -18.25
CA LEU A 207 -2.23 -8.21 -17.81
C LEU A 207 -1.45 -8.65 -19.04
N ALA A 208 -0.17 -8.29 -19.07
CA ALA A 208 0.78 -8.73 -20.10
C ALA A 208 1.21 -10.19 -19.85
N ASN A 209 0.25 -11.11 -19.96
CA ASN A 209 0.42 -12.54 -19.75
C ASN A 209 -0.50 -13.31 -20.71
N PHE A 210 0.12 -13.97 -21.70
CA PHE A 210 -0.56 -14.72 -22.75
C PHE A 210 -0.98 -16.14 -22.34
N ARG A 211 -0.53 -16.63 -21.17
CA ARG A 211 -0.91 -17.94 -20.63
C ARG A 211 -2.34 -17.94 -20.14
N LEU A 212 -2.82 -16.79 -19.69
CA LEU A 212 -4.14 -16.60 -19.13
C LEU A 212 -5.18 -16.38 -20.24
N SER A 213 -6.36 -16.95 -20.06
CA SER A 213 -7.36 -17.11 -21.10
C SER A 213 -8.81 -17.06 -20.58
N GLN A 214 -9.01 -17.11 -19.27
CA GLN A 214 -10.31 -17.16 -18.60
C GLN A 214 -10.29 -16.28 -17.36
N ALA A 215 -11.46 -15.76 -17.00
CA ALA A 215 -11.68 -15.03 -15.76
C ALA A 215 -12.94 -15.58 -15.07
N THR A 216 -12.80 -15.97 -13.81
CA THR A 216 -13.90 -16.45 -12.97
C THR A 216 -14.09 -15.49 -11.80
N SER A 217 -15.26 -14.88 -11.69
CA SER A 217 -15.65 -14.07 -10.53
C SER A 217 -15.84 -14.97 -9.32
N LEU A 218 -15.35 -14.55 -8.15
CA LEU A 218 -15.57 -15.25 -6.88
C LEU A 218 -16.32 -14.37 -5.88
N ASP A 219 -17.09 -14.99 -5.01
CA ASP A 219 -17.73 -14.33 -3.87
C ASP A 219 -16.73 -14.03 -2.73
N ALA A 220 -17.21 -13.42 -1.65
CA ALA A 220 -16.40 -13.11 -0.47
C ALA A 220 -15.74 -14.33 0.21
N ASN A 221 -16.24 -15.54 -0.06
CA ASN A 221 -15.71 -16.81 0.45
C ASN A 221 -14.75 -17.50 -0.54
N GLY A 222 -14.49 -16.89 -1.70
CA GLY A 222 -13.65 -17.46 -2.75
C GLY A 222 -14.35 -18.54 -3.59
N ILE A 223 -15.69 -18.62 -3.54
CA ILE A 223 -16.48 -19.56 -4.33
C ILE A 223 -16.81 -18.94 -5.68
N ALA A 224 -16.67 -19.72 -6.76
CA ALA A 224 -16.98 -19.27 -8.11
C ALA A 224 -18.45 -18.87 -8.25
N THR A 225 -18.68 -17.69 -8.82
CA THR A 225 -20.01 -17.11 -9.05
C THR A 225 -20.37 -17.02 -10.53
N GLY A 226 -19.38 -17.05 -11.42
CA GLY A 226 -19.59 -17.05 -12.87
C GLY A 226 -18.33 -16.69 -13.64
N GLU A 227 -18.38 -16.88 -14.96
CA GLU A 227 -17.32 -16.44 -15.87
C GLU A 227 -17.50 -14.99 -16.27
N LEU A 228 -16.37 -14.29 -16.45
CA LEU A 228 -16.33 -12.91 -16.92
C LEU A 228 -15.79 -12.87 -18.35
N ALA A 229 -16.35 -11.96 -19.15
CA ALA A 229 -15.83 -11.69 -20.48
C ALA A 229 -14.43 -11.08 -20.38
N VAL A 230 -13.48 -11.64 -21.13
CA VAL A 230 -12.12 -11.12 -21.27
C VAL A 230 -11.85 -10.78 -22.73
N GLN A 231 -11.08 -9.73 -22.97
CA GLN A 231 -10.53 -9.43 -24.28
C GLN A 231 -9.11 -9.98 -24.33
N LYS A 232 -8.84 -10.86 -25.31
CA LYS A 232 -7.51 -11.44 -25.50
C LYS A 232 -6.80 -10.71 -26.63
N SER A 233 -5.49 -10.55 -26.48
CA SER A 233 -4.60 -10.08 -27.53
C SER A 233 -3.33 -10.94 -27.56
N ALA A 234 -2.44 -10.67 -28.52
CA ALA A 234 -1.12 -11.29 -28.54
C ALA A 234 -0.28 -10.91 -27.30
N ASP A 235 -0.61 -9.77 -26.67
CA ASP A 235 0.14 -9.21 -25.54
C ASP A 235 -0.40 -9.69 -24.18
N GLY A 236 -1.57 -10.35 -24.14
CA GLY A 236 -2.16 -10.89 -22.90
C GLY A 236 -3.68 -10.79 -22.86
N LEU A 237 -4.22 -10.42 -21.70
CA LEU A 237 -5.67 -10.25 -21.52
C LEU A 237 -6.03 -8.91 -20.88
N SER A 238 -7.22 -8.41 -21.18
CA SER A 238 -7.83 -7.28 -20.46
C SER A 238 -9.27 -7.59 -20.07
N LEU A 239 -9.72 -6.95 -19.00
CA LEU A 239 -11.11 -7.01 -18.55
C LEU A 239 -11.51 -5.74 -17.81
N LYS A 240 -12.76 -5.34 -18.02
CA LYS A 240 -13.44 -4.37 -17.17
C LYS A 240 -14.00 -5.09 -15.96
N LEU A 241 -13.72 -4.58 -14.77
CA LEU A 241 -14.18 -5.19 -13.53
C LEU A 241 -15.68 -4.93 -13.32
N PRO A 242 -16.49 -5.95 -13.02
CA PRO A 242 -17.86 -5.74 -12.56
C PRO A 242 -17.91 -4.84 -11.31
N PRO A 243 -18.97 -4.03 -11.12
CA PRO A 243 -19.05 -3.08 -10.00
C PRO A 243 -18.87 -3.69 -8.60
N ASN A 244 -19.30 -4.93 -8.40
CA ASN A 244 -19.26 -5.64 -7.12
C ASN A 244 -18.08 -6.63 -6.99
N THR A 245 -17.02 -6.45 -7.79
CA THR A 245 -15.85 -7.35 -7.78
C THR A 245 -15.15 -7.32 -6.43
N MET A 246 -14.91 -8.51 -5.86
CA MET A 246 -13.99 -8.70 -4.72
C MET A 246 -12.78 -9.54 -5.13
N TYR A 247 -13.03 -10.64 -5.83
CA TYR A 247 -11.99 -11.55 -6.28
C TYR A 247 -12.28 -12.05 -7.69
N ILE A 248 -11.23 -12.19 -8.50
CA ILE A 248 -11.29 -12.85 -9.80
C ILE A 248 -10.14 -13.84 -9.87
N LEU A 249 -10.45 -15.06 -10.28
CA LEU A 249 -9.45 -16.06 -10.63
C LEU A 249 -9.22 -16.04 -12.14
N LEU A 250 -7.98 -15.77 -12.53
CA LEU A 250 -7.54 -15.78 -13.92
C LEU A 250 -6.78 -17.09 -14.19
N ARG A 251 -7.07 -17.74 -15.32
CA ARG A 251 -6.42 -19.00 -15.76
C ARG A 251 -6.20 -19.02 -17.25
#